data_AF-A0A392NWW9-F1
#
_entry.id   AF-A0A392NWW9-F1
#
_cell.length_a   1.000
_cell.length_b   1.000
_cell.length_c   1.000
_cell.angle_alpha   90.00
_cell.angle_beta   90.00
_cell.angle_gamma   90.00
#
_symmetry.space_group_name_H-M   'P 1'
#
loop_
_entity.id
_entity.type
_entity.pdbx_description
1 polymer ?
#
loop_
_entity_poly.entity_id
_entity_poly.type
_entity_poly.pdbx_seq_one_letter_code
_entity_poly.pdbx_strand_id
1 'polypeptide(L)' 'WSDVSKLRTEMKEKGMTRIPGSSWIEVRGKVHAFLKADHDHNKNDEIYVLLRNFFEHLRENESSDWLNHYCDFSAI' A
#
# COMPACT_ATOMS: atom_id res chain seq x y z
N TRP A 1 -20.53 -3.49 -1.57
CA TRP A 1 -19.34 -3.64 -0.71
C TRP A 1 -19.54 -4.63 0.44
N SER A 2 -20.69 -4.65 1.11
CA SER A 2 -20.96 -5.60 2.22
C SER A 2 -20.79 -7.08 1.83
N ASP A 3 -21.43 -7.53 0.75
CA ASP A 3 -21.34 -8.93 0.32
C ASP A 3 -19.93 -9.32 -0.14
N VAL A 4 -19.23 -8.38 -0.79
CA VAL A 4 -17.82 -8.54 -1.17
C VAL A 4 -16.92 -8.66 0.07
N SER A 5 -17.24 -7.94 1.15
CA SER A 5 -16.54 -8.04 2.43
C SER A 5 -16.77 -9.39 3.09
N LYS A 6 -18.03 -9.85 3.17
CA LYS A 6 -18.37 -11.19 3.69
C LYS A 6 -17.65 -12.30 2.95
N LEU A 7 -17.66 -12.26 1.62
CA LEU A 7 -16.97 -13.24 0.78
C LEU A 7 -15.44 -13.23 1.01
N ARG A 8 -14.85 -12.05 1.22
CA ARG A 8 -13.42 -11.91 1.58
C ARG A 8 -13.11 -12.53 2.94
N THR A 9 -13.98 -12.33 3.92
CA THR A 9 -13.84 -12.92 5.26
C THR A 9 -13.92 -14.44 5.20
N GLU A 10 -14.93 -14.99 4.51
CA GLU A 10 -15.06 -16.45 4.35
C GLU A 10 -13.86 -17.08 3.64
N MET A 11 -13.33 -16.43 2.60
CA MET A 11 -12.11 -16.88 1.93
C MET A 11 -10.92 -16.94 2.92
N LYS A 12 -10.77 -15.91 3.76
CA LYS A 12 -9.71 -15.85 4.77
C LYS A 12 -9.86 -16.95 5.82
N GLU A 13 -11.07 -17.18 6.33
CA GLU A 13 -11.38 -18.24 7.30
C GLU A 13 -11.11 -19.64 6.74
N LYS A 14 -11.31 -19.84 5.43
CA LYS A 14 -10.99 -21.08 4.71
C LYS A 14 -9.49 -21.21 4.37
N GLY A 15 -8.64 -20.29 4.83
CA GLY A 15 -7.20 -20.29 4.56
C GLY A 15 -6.83 -19.95 3.11
N MET A 16 -7.76 -19.41 2.32
CA MET A 16 -7.45 -19.00 0.95
C MET A 16 -6.66 -17.70 0.95
N THR A 17 -5.41 -17.77 0.49
CA THR A 17 -4.57 -16.60 0.26
C THR A 17 -4.79 -16.09 -1.16
N ARG A 18 -4.99 -14.78 -1.31
CA ARG A 18 -4.91 -14.15 -2.63
C ARG A 18 -3.44 -13.96 -2.98
N ILE A 19 -3.11 -14.14 -4.25
CA ILE A 19 -1.82 -13.66 -4.78
C ILE A 19 -1.78 -12.14 -4.51
N PRO A 20 -0.80 -11.64 -3.75
CA PRO A 20 -0.69 -10.22 -3.49
C PRO A 20 -0.50 -9.47 -4.81
N GLY A 21 -1.11 -8.29 -4.93
CA GLY A 21 -0.77 -7.40 -6.04
C GLY A 21 0.71 -7.06 -5.96
N SER A 22 1.40 -7.09 -7.09
CA SER A 22 2.82 -6.78 -7.16
C SER A 22 3.04 -5.59 -8.09
N SER A 23 3.92 -4.68 -7.69
CA SER A 23 4.53 -3.68 -8.57
C SER A 23 6.05 -3.79 -8.49
N TRP A 24 6.75 -3.19 -9.45
CA TRP A 24 8.20 -3.14 -9.41
C TRP A 24 8.71 -1.87 -10.09
N ILE A 25 9.90 -1.43 -9.69
CA ILE A 25 10.66 -0.38 -10.36
C ILE A 25 12.07 -0.88 -10.63
N GLU A 26 12.72 -0.30 -11.65
CA GLU A 26 14.12 -0.57 -11.94
C GLU A 26 14.96 0.68 -11.64
N VAL A 27 15.99 0.53 -10.82
CA VAL A 27 16.92 1.60 -10.46
C VAL A 27 18.33 1.10 -10.67
N ARG A 28 19.07 1.75 -11.58
CA ARG A 28 20.47 1.41 -11.90
C ARG A 28 20.67 -0.08 -12.26
N GLY A 29 19.77 -0.64 -13.05
CA GLY A 29 19.82 -2.06 -13.45
C GLY A 29 19.39 -3.05 -12.37
N LYS A 30 18.91 -2.57 -11.21
CA LYS A 30 18.38 -3.42 -10.14
C LYS A 30 16.86 -3.28 -10.07
N VAL A 31 16.17 -4.41 -10.11
CA VAL A 31 14.71 -4.48 -9.91
C VAL A 31 14.39 -4.49 -8.41
N HIS A 32 13.49 -3.61 -8.02
CA HIS A 32 12.91 -3.53 -6.68
C HIS A 32 11.42 -3.85 -6.79
N ALA A 33 11.02 -5.02 -6.30
CA ALA A 33 9.63 -5.44 -6.29
C ALA A 33 8.96 -5.06 -4.96
N PHE A 34 7.68 -4.70 -5.02
CA PHE A 34 6.85 -4.36 -3.88
C PHE A 34 5.58 -5.19 -3.95
N LEU A 35 5.30 -5.92 -2.88
CA LEU A 35 4.05 -6.65 -2.74
C LEU A 35 3.01 -5.80 -1.99
N LYS A 36 1.74 -6.04 -2.26
CA LYS A 36 0.65 -5.45 -1.49
C LYS A 36 0.79 -5.87 -0.02
N ALA A 37 0.86 -4.89 0.88
CA ALA A 37 1.07 -5.10 2.32
C ALA A 37 2.36 -5.87 2.63
N ASP A 38 3.39 -5.65 1.81
CA ASP A 38 4.73 -6.16 2.06
C ASP A 38 5.30 -5.53 3.34
N HIS A 39 5.76 -6.37 4.27
CA HIS A 39 6.53 -5.97 5.45
C HIS A 39 7.93 -6.62 5.47
N ASP A 40 8.25 -7.46 4.50
CA ASP A 40 9.44 -8.32 4.50
C ASP A 40 10.64 -7.65 3.80
N HIS A 41 10.44 -6.50 3.15
CA HIS A 41 11.55 -5.75 2.59
C HIS A 41 12.45 -5.19 3.70
N ASN A 42 13.76 -5.42 3.62
CA ASN A 42 14.75 -4.92 4.59
C ASN A 42 14.82 -3.39 4.79
N LYS A 43 14.05 -2.62 4.01
CA LYS A 43 13.94 -1.16 4.06
C LYS A 43 12.50 -0.70 4.26
N ASN A 44 11.61 -1.60 4.70
CA ASN A 44 10.20 -1.33 4.87
C ASN A 44 9.98 -0.06 5.70
N ASP A 45 10.59 0.01 6.87
CA ASP A 45 10.47 1.15 7.78
C ASP A 45 10.91 2.47 7.13
N GLU A 46 12.04 2.48 6.43
CA GLU A 46 12.55 3.67 5.72
C GLU A 46 11.57 4.13 4.64
N ILE A 47 11.02 3.19 3.86
CA ILE A 47 10.05 3.47 2.80
C ILE A 47 8.78 4.08 3.40
N TYR A 48 8.24 3.48 4.47
CA TYR A 48 7.03 3.99 5.11
C TYR A 48 7.23 5.34 5.79
N VAL A 49 8.39 5.59 6.41
CA VAL A 49 8.73 6.93 6.94
C VAL A 49 8.79 7.96 5.81
N LEU A 50 9.44 7.64 4.69
CA LEU A 50 9.53 8.54 3.54
C LEU A 50 8.14 8.83 2.94
N LEU A 51 7.30 7.81 2.79
CA LEU A 51 5.93 7.96 2.30
C LEU A 51 5.12 8.86 3.23
N ARG A 52 5.15 8.63 4.54
CA ARG A 52 4.47 9.49 5.52
C ARG A 52 4.92 10.94 5.39
N ASN A 53 6.22 11.19 5.38
CA ASN A 53 6.76 12.54 5.22
C ASN A 53 6.30 13.20 3.91
N PHE A 54 6.33 12.45 2.80
CA PHE A 54 5.87 12.95 1.50
C PHE A 54 4.39 13.34 1.53
N PHE A 55 3.53 12.51 2.12
CA PHE A 55 2.10 12.80 2.21
C PHE A 55 1.78 13.96 3.16
N GLU A 56 2.50 14.09 4.28
CA GLU A 56 2.36 15.23 5.18
C GLU A 56 2.68 16.55 4.44
N HIS A 57 3.77 16.60 3.67
CA HIS A 57 4.11 17.78 2.85
C HIS A 57 3.06 18.05 1.76
N LEU A 58 2.50 17.01 1.14
CA LEU A 58 1.46 17.19 0.12
C LEU A 58 0.15 17.73 0.71
N ARG A 59 -0.17 17.40 1.97
CA ARG A 59 -1.38 17.87 2.67
C ARG A 59 -1.31 19.37 3.00
N GLU A 60 -0.11 19.91 3.15
CA GLU A 60 0.13 21.34 3.38
C GLU A 60 -0.04 22.20 2.10
N ASN A 61 -0.18 21.57 0.93
CA ASN A 61 -0.38 22.24 -0.36
C ASN A 61 -1.83 22.05 -0.86
N GLU A 62 -2.33 22.85 -1.83
CA GLU A 62 -3.69 22.77 -2.44
C GLU A 62 -4.02 21.43 -3.15
N SER A 63 -3.13 20.45 -2.99
CA SER A 63 -3.24 19.05 -3.39
C SER A 63 -4.03 18.19 -2.37
N SER A 64 -4.55 18.77 -1.30
CA SER A 64 -5.29 18.06 -0.26
C SER A 64 -6.55 17.34 -0.74
N ASP A 65 -7.21 17.83 -1.79
CA ASP A 65 -8.44 17.21 -2.33
C ASP A 65 -8.19 15.84 -2.99
N TRP A 66 -7.07 15.65 -3.69
CA TRP A 66 -6.76 14.35 -4.31
C TRP A 66 -6.36 13.30 -3.27
N LEU A 67 -5.65 13.72 -2.22
CA LEU A 67 -5.22 12.86 -1.13
C LEU A 67 -6.42 12.28 -0.38
N ASN A 68 -7.39 13.11 -0.04
CA ASN A 68 -8.56 12.69 0.73
C ASN A 68 -9.51 11.76 -0.04
N HIS A 69 -9.50 11.82 -1.37
CA HIS A 69 -10.39 11.00 -2.21
C HIS A 69 -9.76 9.65 -2.63
N TYR A 70 -8.44 9.60 -2.82
CA TYR A 70 -7.77 8.45 -3.43
C TYR A 70 -6.76 7.74 -2.53
N CYS A 71 -6.29 8.36 -1.44
CA CYS A 71 -5.32 7.74 -0.54
C CYS A 71 -6.01 7.22 0.73
N ASP A 72 -5.98 5.90 0.91
CA ASP A 72 -6.28 5.27 2.19
C ASP A 72 -5.03 5.27 3.08
N PHE A 73 -4.87 6.32 3.88
CA PHE A 73 -3.75 6.47 4.80
C PHE A 73 -3.72 5.45 5.93
N SER A 74 -4.79 4.67 6.14
CA SER A 74 -4.79 3.61 7.14
C SER A 74 -3.92 2.39 6.75
N ALA A 75 -3.44 2.36 5.50
CA ALA A 75 -2.59 1.32 4.95
C ALA A 75 -1.10 1.72 4.82
N ILE A 76 -0.71 2.91 5.32
CA ILE A 76 0.66 3.48 5.34
C ILE A 76 1.10 3.67 6.80
#